data_AF-A0A090X186-F1
#
_entry.id   AF-A0A090X186-F1
#
_cell.length_a   1.000
_cell.length_b   1.000
_cell.length_c   1.000
_cell.angle_alpha   90.00
_cell.angle_beta   90.00
_cell.angle_gamma   90.00
#
_symmetry.space_group_name_H-M   'P 1'
#
loop_
_entity.id
_entity.type
_entity.pdbx_description
1 polymer ?
#
loop_
_entity_poly.entity_id
_entity_poly.type
_entity_poly.pdbx_seq_one_letter_code
_entity_poly.pdbx_strand_id
1 'polypeptide(L)'
;MNDHNSIKSWYWASAGKTLTTATAGIAQDQSFLDLNAKVSDYLGTGWTSATIEKENLISTKNLLSMSSGLDDSLGDEVTPENLQYIADANSRWAYHNVYVKTQDVVAAATGQNWDTYFSENLKDKIGMSGQWISLNNLSVYWSNTRSMARFGLLMYANGTWMKHKLYLKLF
;
A
#
# COMPACT_ATOMS: atom_id res chain seq x y z
N MET A 1 8.81 15.12 25.43
CA MET A 1 8.33 13.88 24.80
C MET A 1 8.40 12.76 25.83
N ASN A 2 7.29 12.43 26.51
CA ASN A 2 7.13 11.24 27.38
C ASN A 2 5.64 10.95 27.65
N ASP A 3 4.73 11.59 26.91
CA ASP A 3 3.28 11.49 27.10
C ASP A 3 2.68 10.44 26.14
N HIS A 4 3.43 9.40 25.82
CA HIS A 4 2.92 8.27 25.03
C HIS A 4 2.22 7.28 25.95
N ASN A 5 1.08 6.75 25.52
CA ASN A 5 0.37 5.72 26.27
C ASN A 5 -0.33 4.74 25.32
N SER A 6 -0.84 3.65 25.89
CA SER A 6 -1.39 2.53 25.14
C SER A 6 -2.67 2.82 24.32
N ILE A 7 -3.34 3.96 24.54
CA ILE A 7 -4.51 4.40 23.77
C ILE A 7 -4.24 5.60 22.87
N LYS A 8 -3.10 6.28 23.03
CA LYS A 8 -2.78 7.50 22.27
C LYS A 8 -2.53 7.17 20.80
N SER A 9 -3.12 7.97 19.92
CA SER A 9 -2.87 7.87 18.48
C SER A 9 -1.43 8.25 18.15
N TRP A 10 -0.82 7.51 17.25
CA TRP A 10 0.57 7.67 16.81
C TRP A 10 0.65 7.70 15.29
N TYR A 11 1.51 8.58 14.76
CA TYR A 11 1.84 8.68 13.34
C TYR A 11 2.78 7.54 12.94
N TRP A 12 2.31 6.59 12.11
CA TRP A 12 3.09 5.40 11.76
C TRP A 12 4.04 5.58 10.58
N ALA A 13 4.03 6.74 9.92
CA ALA A 13 4.88 7.01 8.77
C ALA A 13 4.83 5.86 7.75
N SER A 14 6.01 5.41 7.31
CA SER A 14 6.16 4.32 6.34
C SER A 14 5.73 2.94 6.83
N ALA A 15 5.42 2.72 8.12
CA ALA A 15 4.81 1.46 8.54
C ALA A 15 3.38 1.28 7.97
N GLY A 16 2.76 2.35 7.44
CA GLY A 16 1.56 2.22 6.62
C GLY A 16 1.77 1.36 5.37
N LYS A 17 2.99 1.32 4.80
CA LYS A 17 3.29 0.51 3.59
C LYS A 17 3.03 -0.97 3.82
N THR A 18 3.30 -1.50 5.01
CA THR A 18 3.04 -2.92 5.33
C THR A 18 1.55 -3.22 5.46
N LEU A 19 0.76 -2.28 5.97
CA LEU A 19 -0.70 -2.38 6.01
C LEU A 19 -1.28 -2.35 4.58
N THR A 20 -0.77 -1.45 3.73
CA THR A 20 -1.14 -1.41 2.31
C THR A 20 -0.83 -2.74 1.62
N THR A 21 0.36 -3.28 1.86
CA THR A 21 0.83 -4.56 1.30
C THR A 21 -0.07 -5.72 1.70
N ALA A 22 -0.40 -5.86 2.99
CA ALA A 22 -1.32 -6.89 3.46
C ALA A 22 -2.72 -6.75 2.84
N THR A 23 -3.24 -5.53 2.74
CA THR A 23 -4.56 -5.27 2.17
C THR A 23 -4.63 -5.58 0.67
N ALA A 24 -3.57 -5.26 -0.09
CA ALA A 24 -3.46 -5.66 -1.49
C ALA A 24 -3.39 -7.19 -1.63
N GLY A 25 -2.73 -7.88 -0.70
CA GLY A 25 -2.75 -9.34 -0.62
C GLY A 25 -4.15 -9.92 -0.43
N ILE A 26 -4.93 -9.32 0.48
CA ILE A 26 -6.34 -9.73 0.70
C ILE A 26 -7.16 -9.52 -0.58
N ALA A 27 -6.99 -8.38 -1.27
CA ALA A 27 -7.68 -8.13 -2.54
C ALA A 27 -7.29 -9.13 -3.64
N GLN A 28 -6.03 -9.57 -3.67
CA GLN A 28 -5.58 -10.60 -4.60
C GLN A 28 -6.18 -11.96 -4.27
N ASP A 29 -6.20 -12.38 -3.01
CA ASP A 29 -6.79 -13.66 -2.60
C ASP A 29 -8.31 -13.71 -2.81
N GLN A 30 -8.97 -12.55 -2.80
CA GLN A 30 -10.38 -12.39 -3.16
C GLN A 30 -10.61 -12.30 -4.68
N SER A 31 -9.55 -12.44 -5.50
CA SER A 31 -9.60 -12.34 -6.96
C SER A 31 -10.03 -10.98 -7.51
N PHE A 32 -9.93 -9.90 -6.72
CA PHE A 32 -10.18 -8.53 -7.20
C PHE A 32 -8.95 -7.93 -7.88
N LEU A 33 -7.75 -8.31 -7.45
CA LEU A 33 -6.48 -7.72 -7.87
C LEU A 33 -5.52 -8.79 -8.38
N ASP A 34 -4.86 -8.57 -9.52
CA ASP A 34 -3.68 -9.32 -9.93
C ASP A 34 -2.46 -8.43 -9.68
N LEU A 35 -1.55 -8.86 -8.80
CA LEU A 35 -0.36 -8.08 -8.50
C LEU A 35 0.61 -7.99 -9.68
N ASN A 36 0.53 -8.88 -10.66
CA ASN A 36 1.34 -8.82 -11.88
C ASN A 36 0.69 -7.97 -12.99
N ALA A 37 -0.57 -7.59 -12.85
CA ALA A 37 -1.23 -6.68 -13.79
C ALA A 37 -0.61 -5.29 -13.73
N LYS A 38 -0.72 -4.57 -14.84
CA LYS A 38 -0.14 -3.23 -14.98
C LYS A 38 -0.93 -2.27 -14.12
N VAL A 39 -0.27 -1.28 -13.54
CA VAL A 39 -0.97 -0.23 -12.77
C VAL A 39 -1.99 0.50 -13.65
N SER A 40 -1.66 0.68 -14.94
CA SER A 40 -2.53 1.32 -15.93
C SER A 40 -3.80 0.53 -16.25
N ASP A 41 -3.85 -0.77 -15.98
CA ASP A 41 -5.08 -1.56 -16.12
C ASP A 41 -6.14 -1.15 -15.07
N TYR A 42 -5.72 -0.54 -13.95
CA TYR A 42 -6.59 -0.10 -12.86
C TYR A 42 -6.78 1.42 -12.83
N LEU A 43 -5.72 2.19 -13.04
CA LEU A 43 -5.74 3.66 -12.91
C LEU A 43 -5.91 4.39 -14.25
N GLY A 44 -5.90 3.66 -15.37
CA GLY A 44 -5.73 4.25 -16.69
C GLY A 44 -4.30 4.74 -16.95
N THR A 45 -4.09 5.34 -18.11
CA THR A 45 -2.78 5.84 -18.55
C THR A 45 -2.53 7.27 -18.07
N GLY A 46 -1.26 7.68 -17.99
CA GLY A 46 -0.86 9.04 -17.59
C GLY A 46 -0.88 9.25 -16.08
N TRP A 47 -0.78 8.16 -15.32
CA TRP A 47 -0.62 8.22 -13.87
C TRP A 47 0.86 8.49 -13.48
N THR A 48 1.76 8.42 -14.46
CA THR A 48 3.17 8.88 -14.41
C THR A 48 3.45 9.86 -15.56
N SER A 49 4.65 10.46 -15.55
CA SER A 49 5.17 11.25 -16.69
C SER A 49 5.96 10.40 -17.69
N ALA A 50 6.01 9.08 -17.49
CA ALA A 50 6.69 8.17 -18.38
C ALA A 50 5.97 8.06 -19.73
N THR A 51 6.71 7.72 -20.78
CA THR A 51 6.12 7.25 -22.05
C THR A 51 5.22 6.04 -21.80
N ILE A 52 4.16 5.86 -22.60
CA ILE A 52 3.18 4.78 -22.41
C ILE A 52 3.83 3.39 -22.42
N GLU A 53 4.89 3.19 -23.22
CA GLU A 53 5.64 1.93 -23.28
C GLU A 53 6.28 1.60 -21.94
N LYS A 54 6.81 2.61 -21.23
CA LYS A 54 7.48 2.46 -19.93
C LYS A 54 6.51 2.43 -18.76
N GLU A 55 5.46 3.25 -18.79
CA GLU A 55 4.39 3.20 -17.79
C GLU A 55 3.74 1.81 -17.74
N ASN A 56 3.53 1.19 -18.90
CA ASN A 56 2.96 -0.16 -19.02
C ASN A 56 3.90 -1.30 -18.59
N LEU A 57 5.16 -1.02 -18.25
CA LEU A 57 6.05 -2.00 -17.63
C LEU A 57 5.84 -2.09 -16.11
N ILE A 58 5.19 -1.10 -15.50
CA ILE A 58 5.05 -1.03 -14.04
C ILE A 58 3.81 -1.81 -13.61
N SER A 59 4.03 -2.90 -12.87
CA SER A 59 2.98 -3.69 -12.23
C SER A 59 2.66 -3.20 -10.81
N THR A 60 1.50 -3.60 -10.27
CA THR A 60 1.17 -3.34 -8.86
C THR A 60 2.22 -3.95 -7.92
N LYS A 61 2.76 -5.12 -8.26
CA LYS A 61 3.87 -5.76 -7.55
C LYS A 61 5.10 -4.86 -7.49
N ASN A 62 5.41 -4.13 -8.57
CA ASN A 62 6.56 -3.21 -8.59
C ASN A 62 6.40 -2.04 -7.61
N LEU A 63 5.18 -1.55 -7.41
CA LEU A 63 4.91 -0.51 -6.41
C LEU A 63 5.14 -1.04 -4.99
N LEU A 64 4.72 -2.29 -4.73
CA LEU A 64 4.90 -2.95 -3.43
C LEU A 64 6.36 -3.33 -3.14
N SER A 65 7.11 -3.74 -4.16
CA SER A 65 8.51 -4.17 -4.04
C SER A 65 9.53 -3.06 -4.25
N MET A 66 9.08 -1.82 -4.49
CA MET A 66 9.94 -0.65 -4.73
C MET A 66 10.88 -0.85 -5.92
N SER A 67 10.37 -1.43 -7.00
CA SER A 67 11.14 -1.78 -8.20
C SER A 67 10.49 -1.28 -9.49
N SER A 68 9.77 -0.15 -9.42
CA SER A 68 9.08 0.46 -10.57
C SER A 68 10.03 1.08 -11.59
N GLY A 69 11.25 1.44 -11.18
CA GLY A 69 12.19 2.18 -12.03
C GLY A 69 11.94 3.70 -12.06
N LEU A 70 11.03 4.19 -11.22
CA LEU A 70 10.76 5.62 -11.06
C LEU A 70 11.90 6.31 -10.28
N ASP A 71 12.09 7.60 -10.55
CA ASP A 71 13.09 8.46 -9.92
C ASP A 71 12.74 8.79 -8.47
N ASP A 72 13.59 8.36 -7.53
CA ASP A 72 13.47 8.60 -6.09
C ASP A 72 14.20 9.87 -5.61
N SER A 73 14.76 10.66 -6.52
CA SER A 73 15.51 11.89 -6.19
C SER A 73 14.67 13.18 -6.19
N LEU A 74 13.43 13.13 -6.66
CA LEU A 74 12.56 14.30 -6.83
C LEU A 74 11.69 14.64 -5.60
N GLY A 75 11.91 13.95 -4.47
CA GLY A 75 11.21 14.17 -3.21
C GLY A 75 10.03 13.22 -2.98
N ASP A 76 9.10 13.63 -2.11
CA ASP A 76 8.02 12.75 -1.61
C ASP A 76 6.71 12.81 -2.42
N GLU A 77 6.61 13.75 -3.37
CA GLU A 77 5.45 13.99 -4.23
C GLU A 77 5.15 12.77 -5.13
N VAL A 78 3.86 12.52 -5.39
CA VAL A 78 3.40 11.38 -6.20
C VAL A 78 2.42 11.79 -7.30
N THR A 79 2.47 13.06 -7.70
CA THR A 79 1.79 13.55 -8.90
C THR A 79 2.45 12.98 -10.16
N PRO A 80 1.72 12.82 -11.27
CA PRO A 80 2.30 12.28 -12.51
C PRO A 80 3.59 12.98 -12.94
N GLU A 81 3.67 14.31 -12.79
CA GLU A 81 4.84 15.12 -13.17
C GLU A 81 6.11 14.77 -12.38
N ASN A 82 5.95 14.31 -11.13
CA ASN A 82 7.05 13.90 -10.26
C ASN A 82 7.41 12.41 -10.41
N LEU A 83 6.51 11.59 -10.95
CA LEU A 83 6.75 10.18 -11.19
C LEU A 83 7.47 9.98 -12.54
N GLN A 84 8.76 10.32 -12.58
CA GLN A 84 9.62 10.19 -13.77
C GLN A 84 10.27 8.82 -13.86
N TYR A 85 10.48 8.31 -15.07
CA TYR A 85 11.04 6.99 -15.32
C TYR A 85 12.51 7.06 -15.71
N ILE A 86 13.39 6.39 -14.95
CA ILE A 86 14.84 6.46 -15.17
C ILE A 86 15.51 5.10 -15.38
N ALA A 87 14.79 4.00 -15.17
CA ALA A 87 15.27 2.65 -15.38
C ALA A 87 14.11 1.68 -15.62
N ASP A 88 14.36 0.55 -16.29
CA ASP A 88 13.30 -0.41 -16.55
C ASP A 88 12.74 -1.03 -15.25
N ALA A 89 11.44 -1.31 -15.20
CA ALA A 89 10.82 -1.96 -14.04
C ALA A 89 11.55 -3.29 -13.75
N ASN A 90 11.81 -3.56 -12.46
CA ASN A 90 12.65 -4.66 -11.95
C ASN A 90 14.17 -4.55 -12.19
N SER A 91 14.68 -3.52 -12.88
CA SER A 91 16.12 -3.35 -13.09
C SER A 91 16.85 -2.67 -11.92
N ARG A 92 16.11 -2.00 -11.03
CA ARG A 92 16.64 -1.37 -9.82
C ARG A 92 15.63 -1.41 -8.66
N TRP A 93 16.15 -1.25 -7.45
CA TRP A 93 15.38 -0.99 -6.24
C TRP A 93 15.53 0.49 -5.87
N ALA A 94 14.42 1.18 -5.58
CA ALA A 94 14.37 2.61 -5.28
C ALA A 94 13.24 2.87 -4.29
N TYR A 95 13.57 3.34 -3.08
CA TYR A 95 12.58 3.55 -2.03
C TYR A 95 11.75 4.81 -2.33
N HIS A 96 10.44 4.66 -2.50
CA HIS A 96 9.57 5.77 -2.90
C HIS A 96 8.22 5.74 -2.19
N ASN A 97 7.56 6.90 -2.07
CA ASN A 97 6.19 6.98 -1.58
C ASN A 97 5.11 6.61 -2.61
N VAL A 98 5.50 6.10 -3.79
CA VAL A 98 4.55 5.74 -4.86
C VAL A 98 3.64 4.56 -4.47
N TYR A 99 3.94 3.85 -3.38
CA TYR A 99 3.06 2.83 -2.79
C TYR A 99 1.63 3.31 -2.54
N VAL A 100 1.42 4.63 -2.37
CA VAL A 100 0.07 5.18 -2.19
C VAL A 100 -0.81 4.93 -3.43
N LYS A 101 -0.22 4.82 -4.63
CA LYS A 101 -0.93 4.39 -5.84
C LYS A 101 -1.46 2.96 -5.74
N THR A 102 -0.87 2.11 -4.89
CA THR A 102 -1.45 0.78 -4.60
C THR A 102 -2.78 0.90 -3.85
N GLN A 103 -2.99 1.95 -3.05
CA GLN A 103 -4.29 2.18 -2.41
C GLN A 103 -5.36 2.54 -3.46
N ASP A 104 -5.00 3.40 -4.42
CA ASP A 104 -5.86 3.75 -5.56
C ASP A 104 -6.17 2.50 -6.41
N VAL A 105 -5.17 1.66 -6.68
CA VAL A 105 -5.33 0.40 -7.41
C VAL A 105 -6.31 -0.54 -6.68
N VAL A 106 -6.15 -0.73 -5.37
CA VAL A 106 -7.08 -1.57 -4.59
C VAL A 106 -8.50 -1.00 -4.62
N ALA A 107 -8.65 0.32 -4.52
CA ALA A 107 -9.95 0.96 -4.60
C ALA A 107 -10.62 0.74 -5.97
N ALA A 108 -9.88 0.92 -7.06
CA ALA A 108 -10.35 0.68 -8.42
C ALA A 108 -10.71 -0.80 -8.65
N ALA A 109 -9.84 -1.71 -8.23
CA ALA A 109 -9.99 -3.15 -8.39
C ALA A 109 -11.22 -3.72 -7.65
N THR A 110 -11.52 -3.17 -6.47
CA THR A 110 -12.61 -3.65 -5.61
C THR A 110 -13.92 -2.88 -5.81
N GLY A 111 -13.89 -1.73 -6.48
CA GLY A 111 -15.01 -0.80 -6.58
C GLY A 111 -15.38 -0.15 -5.25
N GLN A 112 -14.51 -0.20 -4.24
CA GLN A 112 -14.72 0.35 -2.91
C GLN A 112 -13.73 1.45 -2.58
N ASN A 113 -14.12 2.37 -1.70
CA ASN A 113 -13.16 3.32 -1.14
C ASN A 113 -12.07 2.58 -0.33
N TRP A 114 -10.82 3.05 -0.45
CA TRP A 114 -9.67 2.46 0.25
C TRP A 114 -9.89 2.27 1.76
N ASP A 115 -10.38 3.30 2.46
CA ASP A 115 -10.55 3.27 3.91
C ASP A 115 -11.61 2.25 4.33
N THR A 116 -12.69 2.14 3.55
CA THR A 116 -13.74 1.15 3.75
C THR A 116 -13.18 -0.25 3.56
N TYR A 117 -12.54 -0.51 2.42
CA TYR A 117 -12.00 -1.83 2.09
C TYR A 117 -10.96 -2.28 3.13
N PHE A 118 -10.01 -1.40 3.48
CA PHE A 118 -9.04 -1.63 4.56
C PHE A 118 -9.71 -1.92 5.90
N SER A 119 -10.75 -1.16 6.25
CA SER A 119 -11.43 -1.31 7.53
C SER A 119 -12.12 -2.66 7.65
N GLU A 120 -12.93 -3.00 6.64
CA GLU A 120 -13.74 -4.22 6.63
C GLU A 120 -12.91 -5.49 6.50
N ASN A 121 -11.81 -5.45 5.74
CA ASN A 121 -11.05 -6.66 5.38
C ASN A 121 -9.82 -6.89 6.25
N LEU A 122 -9.28 -5.86 6.89
CA LEU A 122 -8.09 -6.00 7.75
C LEU A 122 -8.33 -5.44 9.15
N LYS A 123 -8.52 -4.12 9.26
CA LYS A 123 -8.53 -3.41 10.55
C LYS A 123 -9.52 -4.02 11.55
N ASP A 124 -10.79 -4.16 11.16
CA ASP A 124 -11.85 -4.59 12.07
C ASP A 124 -11.75 -6.10 12.34
N LYS A 125 -11.31 -6.89 11.34
CA LYS A 125 -11.08 -8.34 11.48
C LYS A 125 -10.06 -8.67 12.56
N ILE A 126 -9.04 -7.83 12.72
CA ILE A 126 -8.02 -8.00 13.75
C ILE A 126 -8.17 -7.03 14.93
N GLY A 127 -9.30 -6.33 15.05
CA GLY A 127 -9.59 -5.45 16.20
C GLY A 127 -8.61 -4.27 16.34
N MET A 128 -8.19 -3.68 15.22
CA MET A 128 -7.45 -2.43 15.18
C MET A 128 -8.40 -1.22 15.30
N SER A 129 -7.91 -0.16 15.93
CA SER A 129 -8.45 1.20 15.79
C SER A 129 -7.52 2.04 14.92
N GLY A 130 -7.99 3.18 14.41
CA GLY A 130 -7.17 4.11 13.63
C GLY A 130 -7.85 4.54 12.33
N GLN A 131 -7.16 5.42 11.60
CA GLN A 131 -7.61 5.98 10.33
C GLN A 131 -6.41 6.33 9.43
N TRP A 132 -6.64 6.36 8.13
CA TRP A 132 -5.70 6.95 7.18
C TRP A 132 -5.90 8.47 7.16
N ILE A 133 -4.82 9.23 7.08
CA ILE A 133 -4.83 10.69 7.05
C ILE A 133 -4.04 11.15 5.84
N SER A 134 -4.67 11.98 5.01
CA SER A 134 -4.03 12.63 3.88
C SER A 134 -3.04 13.70 4.37
N LEU A 135 -1.78 13.58 3.96
CA LEU A 135 -0.69 14.49 4.31
C LEU A 135 0.21 14.66 3.09
N ASN A 136 0.27 15.86 2.52
CA ASN A 136 1.12 16.20 1.37
C ASN A 136 1.03 15.16 0.23
N ASN A 137 -0.18 14.88 -0.25
CA ASN A 137 -0.48 13.90 -1.31
C ASN A 137 -0.14 12.43 -0.97
N LEU A 138 0.21 12.14 0.29
CA LEU A 138 0.33 10.79 0.83
C LEU A 138 -0.88 10.43 1.69
N SER A 139 -1.06 9.13 1.92
CA SER A 139 -2.03 8.58 2.86
C SER A 139 -1.27 7.83 3.96
N VAL A 140 -1.29 8.36 5.19
CA VAL A 140 -0.52 7.80 6.31
C VAL A 140 -1.44 7.29 7.40
N TYR A 141 -1.18 6.09 7.91
CA TYR A 141 -2.00 5.49 8.95
C TYR A 141 -1.66 6.02 10.34
N TRP A 142 -2.69 6.28 11.14
CA TRP A 142 -2.59 6.68 12.54
C TRP A 142 -3.39 5.72 13.40
N SER A 143 -2.77 5.20 14.46
CA SER A 143 -3.44 4.34 15.44
C SER A 143 -2.71 4.32 16.77
N ASN A 144 -3.27 3.65 17.77
CA ASN A 144 -2.49 3.30 18.96
C ASN A 144 -1.52 2.14 18.71
N THR A 145 -0.58 1.95 19.63
CA THR A 145 0.44 0.89 19.57
C THR A 145 -0.15 -0.51 19.59
N ARG A 146 -1.28 -0.73 20.29
CA ARG A 146 -1.94 -2.04 20.33
C ARG A 146 -2.48 -2.46 18.97
N SER A 147 -3.00 -1.54 18.16
CA SER A 147 -3.43 -1.84 16.78
C SER A 147 -2.27 -2.41 15.96
N MET A 148 -1.11 -1.76 15.95
CA MET A 148 0.04 -2.26 15.19
C MET A 148 0.62 -3.54 15.79
N ALA A 149 0.56 -3.73 17.11
CA ALA A 149 0.94 -5.00 17.72
C ALA A 149 0.05 -6.16 17.25
N ARG A 150 -1.27 -5.95 17.09
CA ARG A 150 -2.18 -6.96 16.51
C ARG A 150 -1.82 -7.28 15.07
N PHE A 151 -1.50 -6.27 14.28
CA PHE A 151 -1.00 -6.48 12.92
C PHE A 151 0.32 -7.28 12.92
N GLY A 152 1.25 -6.98 13.83
CA GLY A 152 2.48 -7.77 14.00
C GLY A 152 2.21 -9.25 14.34
N LEU A 153 1.23 -9.53 15.20
CA LEU A 153 0.79 -10.89 15.52
C LEU A 153 0.17 -11.59 14.31
N LEU A 154 -0.61 -10.89 13.49
CA LEU A 154 -1.15 -11.42 12.23
C LEU A 154 -0.02 -11.80 11.27
N MET A 155 0.98 -10.93 11.11
CA MET A 155 2.16 -11.20 10.28
C MET A 155 2.94 -12.43 10.79
N TYR A 156 3.18 -12.51 12.11
CA TYR A 156 3.84 -13.66 12.74
C TYR A 156 3.08 -14.97 12.50
N ALA A 157 1.74 -14.92 12.51
CA ALA A 157 0.87 -16.05 12.23
C ALA A 157 0.62 -16.29 10.73
N ASN A 158 1.47 -15.74 9.85
CA ASN A 158 1.37 -15.85 8.39
C ASN A 158 -0.04 -15.51 7.85
N GLY A 159 -0.64 -14.41 8.32
CA GLY A 159 -1.97 -13.98 7.88
C GLY A 159 -3.14 -14.73 8.53
N THR A 160 -2.90 -15.50 9.59
CA THR A 160 -3.96 -16.21 10.32
C THR A 160 -4.35 -15.46 11.59
N TRP A 161 -5.63 -15.15 11.76
CA TRP A 161 -6.18 -14.52 12.96
C TRP A 161 -7.28 -15.38 13.59
N MET A 162 -7.12 -15.78 14.85
CA MET A 162 -8.11 -16.59 15.59
C MET A 162 -8.68 -17.75 14.75
N LYS A 163 -7.80 -18.53 14.10
CA LYS A 163 -8.10 -19.66 13.19
C LYS A 163 -8.67 -19.29 11.80
N HIS A 164 -8.84 -18.02 11.48
CA HIS A 164 -9.27 -17.57 10.15
C HIS A 164 -8.08 -17.09 9.34
N LYS A 165 -7.95 -17.56 8.10
CA LYS A 165 -6.95 -17.09 7.15
C LYS A 165 -7.45 -15.80 6.51
N LEU A 166 -6.76 -14.68 6.73
CA LEU A 166 -7.10 -13.38 6.13
C LEU A 166 -6.45 -13.21 4.76
N TYR A 167 -5.19 -13.64 4.63
CA TYR A 167 -4.48 -13.67 3.35
C TYR A 167 -3.39 -14.76 3.34
N LEU A 168 -3.02 -15.20 2.13
CA LEU A 168 -1.93 -16.10 1.79
C LEU A 168 -0.61 -15.35 1.77
N LYS A 169 0.50 -16.09 1.92
CA LYS A 169 1.83 -15.49 1.93
C LYS A 169 2.04 -14.68 0.65
N LEU A 170 2.32 -13.38 0.82
CA LEU A 170 2.71 -12.50 -0.27
C LEU A 170 4.06 -12.95 -0.86
N PHE A 171 4.23 -12.71 -2.16
CA PHE A 171 5.33 -13.20 -3.01
C PHE A 171 6.74 -13.07 -2.42
#